data_AF-A0A3N0YDW4-F1
#
_entry.id   AF-A0A3N0YDW4-F1
#
_cell.length_a   1.000
_cell.length_b   1.000
_cell.length_c   1.000
_cell.angle_alpha   90.00
_cell.angle_beta   90.00
_cell.angle_gamma   90.00
#
_symmetry.space_group_name_H-M   'P 1'
#
loop_
_entity.id
_entity.type
_entity.pdbx_description
1 polymer ?
#
loop_
_entity_poly.entity_id
_entity_poly.type
_entity_poly.pdbx_seq_one_letter_code
_entity_poly.pdbx_strand_id
1 'polypeptide(L)'
;MIYNHSTAMMKLVMSVVVLLCVGAAQDLMSPTFDIISEIKKITTMEEKLNALYDEFKEQRSKNEDVPVTCKSGWISYKSSCFLFSSNALNWTQAQDYCKTQNALLLKIQDDDREWAFLNHHTIPTSYWVGLTDQTTDQWRWVDNTPYTMNKA
;
A
#
# COMPACT_ATOMS: atom_id res chain seq x y z
N MET A 1 21.08 6.45 -76.78
CA MET A 1 20.47 6.12 -75.48
C MET A 1 19.81 7.39 -74.97
N ILE A 2 18.48 7.49 -75.03
CA ILE A 2 17.76 8.66 -74.52
C ILE A 2 17.64 8.45 -73.01
N TYR A 3 18.62 8.96 -72.26
CA TYR A 3 18.53 9.00 -70.81
C TYR A 3 17.32 9.86 -70.49
N ASN A 4 16.24 9.24 -70.02
CA ASN A 4 14.96 9.90 -69.85
C ASN A 4 15.09 10.94 -68.72
N HIS A 5 15.41 12.19 -69.08
CA HIS A 5 15.69 13.28 -68.16
C HIS A 5 14.56 13.51 -67.13
N SER A 6 13.34 13.11 -67.50
CA SER A 6 12.15 13.09 -66.64
C SER A 6 12.24 12.06 -65.49
N THR A 7 12.77 10.86 -65.73
CA THR A 7 12.85 9.82 -64.68
C THR A 7 13.97 10.09 -63.67
N ALA A 8 15.06 10.72 -64.08
CA ALA A 8 16.13 11.14 -63.18
C ALA A 8 15.68 12.28 -62.25
N MET A 9 14.98 13.28 -62.80
CA MET A 9 14.38 14.36 -62.02
C MET A 9 13.33 13.83 -61.05
N MET A 10 12.47 12.92 -61.49
CA MET A 10 11.43 12.31 -60.65
C MET A 10 12.02 11.45 -59.52
N LYS A 11 13.11 10.72 -59.76
CA LYS A 11 13.87 10.01 -58.71
C LYS A 11 14.51 10.97 -57.69
N LEU A 12 15.05 12.09 -58.16
CA LEU A 12 15.63 13.12 -57.29
C LEU A 12 14.56 13.76 -56.41
N VAL A 13 13.42 14.16 -56.99
CA VAL A 13 12.29 14.74 -56.28
C VAL A 13 11.73 13.76 -55.24
N MET A 14 11.54 12.49 -55.60
CA MET A 14 11.09 11.46 -54.65
C MET A 14 12.10 11.24 -53.53
N SER A 15 13.41 11.24 -53.82
CA SER A 15 14.45 11.10 -52.79
C SER A 15 14.47 12.29 -51.83
N VAL A 16 14.32 13.51 -52.33
CA VAL A 16 14.25 14.73 -51.51
C VAL A 16 12.97 14.75 -50.67
N VAL A 17 11.82 14.36 -51.22
CA VAL A 17 10.57 14.24 -50.47
C VAL A 17 10.70 13.19 -49.36
N VAL A 18 11.28 12.04 -49.64
CA VAL A 18 11.53 11.00 -48.62
C VAL A 18 12.46 11.50 -47.52
N LEU A 19 13.56 12.18 -47.85
CA LEU A 19 14.49 12.75 -46.87
C LEU A 19 13.83 13.83 -46.00
N LEU A 20 13.03 14.71 -46.60
CA LEU A 20 12.27 15.74 -45.87
C LEU A 20 11.20 15.11 -44.95
N CYS A 21 10.53 14.05 -45.41
CA CYS A 21 9.55 13.32 -44.59
C CYS A 21 10.21 12.59 -43.41
N VAL A 22 11.39 11.99 -43.61
CA VAL A 22 12.15 11.32 -42.55
C VAL A 22 12.66 12.34 -41.52
N GLY A 23 13.20 13.48 -41.97
CA GLY A 23 13.64 14.56 -41.06
C GLY A 23 12.49 15.14 -40.23
N ALA A 24 11.37 15.46 -40.86
CA ALA A 24 10.18 15.96 -40.16
C ALA A 24 9.60 14.93 -39.16
N ALA A 25 9.70 13.63 -39.46
CA ALA A 25 9.30 12.56 -38.55
C ALA A 25 10.24 12.43 -37.34
N GLN A 26 11.55 12.64 -37.53
CA GLN A 26 12.54 12.61 -36.44
C GLN A 26 12.35 13.79 -35.46
N ASP A 27 12.11 15.00 -35.98
CA ASP A 27 11.84 16.17 -35.16
C ASP A 27 10.55 16.04 -34.33
N LEU A 28 9.54 15.35 -34.88
CA LEU A 28 8.29 15.03 -34.16
C LEU A 28 8.47 13.99 -33.05
N MET A 29 9.51 13.13 -33.13
CA MET A 29 9.74 12.03 -32.20
C MET A 29 10.68 12.39 -31.02
N SER A 30 11.55 13.39 -31.15
CA SER A 30 12.50 13.75 -30.08
C SER A 30 11.82 14.11 -28.74
N PRO A 31 10.76 14.94 -28.69
CA PRO A 31 10.08 15.26 -27.43
C PRO A 31 9.41 14.04 -26.80
N THR A 32 8.98 13.08 -27.60
CA THR A 32 8.35 11.84 -27.11
C THR A 32 9.37 10.90 -26.46
N PHE A 33 10.62 10.90 -26.93
CA PHE A 33 11.69 10.09 -26.37
C PHE A 33 12.10 10.55 -24.97
N ASP A 34 12.20 11.86 -24.76
CA ASP A 34 12.50 12.44 -23.45
C ASP A 34 11.42 12.11 -22.42
N ILE A 35 10.14 12.19 -22.83
CA ILE A 35 9.00 11.80 -21.97
C ILE A 35 9.04 10.30 -21.63
N ILE A 36 9.33 9.43 -22.60
CA ILE A 36 9.44 7.97 -22.37
C ILE A 36 10.59 7.66 -21.39
N SER A 37 11.70 8.39 -21.48
CA SER A 37 12.83 8.26 -20.55
C SER A 37 12.41 8.57 -19.11
N GLU A 38 11.65 9.65 -18.89
CA GLU A 38 11.14 10.00 -17.56
C GLU A 38 10.09 8.99 -17.06
N ILE A 39 9.19 8.51 -17.92
CA ILE A 39 8.21 7.47 -17.57
C ILE A 39 8.91 6.19 -17.13
N LYS A 40 9.99 5.80 -17.81
CA LYS A 40 10.78 4.61 -17.43
C LYS A 40 11.38 4.74 -16.03
N LYS A 41 11.73 5.96 -15.59
CA LYS A 41 12.19 6.18 -14.20
C LYS A 41 11.05 5.95 -13.21
N ILE A 42 9.82 6.35 -13.53
CA ILE A 42 8.64 6.14 -12.69
C ILE A 42 8.35 4.63 -12.53
N THR A 43 8.31 3.87 -13.62
CA THR A 43 8.09 2.41 -13.55
C THR A 43 9.19 1.72 -12.75
N THR A 44 10.44 2.14 -12.95
CA THR A 44 11.57 1.62 -12.15
C THR A 44 11.41 1.93 -10.65
N MET A 45 10.86 3.09 -10.30
CA MET A 45 10.59 3.44 -8.91
C MET A 45 9.44 2.61 -8.32
N GLU A 46 8.40 2.33 -9.09
CA GLU A 46 7.29 1.46 -8.67
C GLU A 46 7.79 0.03 -8.41
N GLU A 47 8.61 -0.52 -9.29
CA GLU A 47 9.24 -1.84 -9.09
C GLU A 47 10.09 -1.87 -7.82
N LYS A 48 10.93 -0.84 -7.60
CA LYS A 48 11.72 -0.70 -6.38
C LYS A 48 10.86 -0.55 -5.13
N LEU A 49 9.74 0.18 -5.22
CA LEU A 49 8.80 0.34 -4.11
C LEU A 49 8.15 -0.98 -3.74
N ASN A 50 7.72 -1.76 -4.74
CA ASN A 50 7.11 -3.07 -4.52
C ASN A 50 8.12 -4.06 -3.91
N ALA A 51 9.34 -4.10 -4.43
CA ALA A 51 10.40 -4.94 -3.86
C ALA A 51 10.70 -4.56 -2.40
N LEU A 52 10.79 -3.26 -2.11
CA LEU A 52 10.98 -2.76 -0.75
C LEU A 52 9.79 -3.12 0.16
N TYR A 53 8.56 -3.05 -0.35
CA TYR A 53 7.37 -3.44 0.40
C TYR A 53 7.36 -4.93 0.74
N ASP A 54 7.74 -5.79 -0.21
CA ASP A 54 7.84 -7.23 0.01
C ASP A 54 8.91 -7.57 1.05
N GLU A 55 10.07 -6.91 1.00
CA GLU A 55 11.12 -7.02 2.02
C GLU A 55 10.61 -6.62 3.41
N PHE A 56 9.92 -5.47 3.52
CA PHE A 56 9.32 -5.03 4.80
C PHE A 56 8.25 -6.00 5.31
N LYS A 57 7.44 -6.57 4.41
CA LYS A 57 6.41 -7.55 4.77
C LYS A 57 7.03 -8.83 5.31
N GLU A 58 8.09 -9.33 4.69
CA GLU A 58 8.82 -10.51 5.16
C GLU A 58 9.47 -10.26 6.53
N GLN A 59 10.08 -9.08 6.73
CA GLN A 59 10.63 -8.69 8.02
C GLN A 59 9.56 -8.63 9.13
N ARG A 60 8.40 -8.02 8.84
CA ARG A 60 7.28 -7.96 9.80
C ARG A 60 6.82 -9.36 10.20
N SER A 61 6.67 -10.27 9.25
CA SER A 61 6.27 -11.66 9.51
C SER A 61 7.24 -12.39 10.45
N LYS A 62 8.56 -12.24 10.22
CA LYS A 62 9.59 -12.84 11.09
C LYS A 62 9.56 -12.29 12.52
N ASN A 63 9.29 -10.99 12.67
CA ASN A 63 9.20 -10.35 13.97
C ASN A 63 7.86 -10.60 14.67
N GLU A 64 6.84 -11.06 13.95
CA GLU A 64 5.48 -11.16 14.49
C GLU A 64 5.43 -12.12 15.68
N ASP A 65 6.05 -13.30 15.58
CA ASP A 65 5.98 -14.34 16.61
C ASP A 65 7.02 -14.19 17.74
N VAL A 66 7.76 -13.07 17.81
CA VAL A 66 8.77 -12.83 18.87
C VAL A 66 8.11 -12.22 20.11
N PRO A 67 8.13 -12.91 21.27
CA PRO A 67 7.58 -12.35 22.51
C PRO A 67 8.31 -11.07 22.92
N VAL A 68 7.56 -10.06 23.32
CA VAL A 68 8.08 -8.78 23.82
C VAL A 68 7.83 -8.62 25.32
N THR A 69 8.68 -7.84 26.00
CA THR A 69 8.45 -7.46 27.39
C THR A 69 7.46 -6.31 27.47
N CYS A 70 6.34 -6.52 28.16
CA CYS A 70 5.30 -5.52 28.34
C CYS A 70 5.43 -4.80 29.69
N LYS A 71 4.85 -3.59 29.78
CA LYS A 71 4.75 -2.85 31.04
C LYS A 71 3.85 -3.59 32.04
N SER A 72 3.98 -3.27 33.34
CA SER A 72 3.18 -3.92 34.38
C SER A 72 1.67 -3.83 34.09
N GLY A 73 0.95 -4.95 34.26
CA GLY A 73 -0.48 -5.08 33.97
C GLY A 73 -0.82 -5.37 32.50
N TRP A 74 0.18 -5.51 31.62
CA TRP A 74 -0.02 -5.85 30.21
C TRP A 74 0.44 -7.28 29.94
N ILE A 75 -0.25 -7.93 29.01
CA ILE A 75 -0.01 -9.31 28.63
C ILE A 75 0.65 -9.33 27.26
N SER A 76 1.81 -9.97 27.16
CA SER A 76 2.48 -10.18 25.88
C SER A 76 1.81 -11.30 25.10
N TYR A 77 1.51 -11.05 23.84
CA TYR A 77 1.19 -12.08 22.87
C TYR A 77 1.88 -11.72 21.57
N LYS A 78 2.70 -12.65 21.06
CA LYS A 78 3.55 -12.36 19.89
C LYS A 78 4.39 -11.09 20.15
N SER A 79 4.61 -10.28 19.13
CA SER A 79 5.29 -8.98 19.21
C SER A 79 4.42 -7.83 19.72
N SER A 80 3.27 -8.13 20.34
CA SER A 80 2.30 -7.14 20.82
C SER A 80 2.02 -7.25 22.31
N CYS A 81 1.63 -6.12 22.91
CA CYS A 81 1.22 -6.02 24.30
C CYS A 81 -0.26 -5.66 24.39
N PHE A 82 -1.01 -6.38 25.22
CA PHE A 82 -2.46 -6.25 25.37
C PHE A 82 -2.82 -5.79 26.79
N LEU A 83 -3.76 -4.85 26.91
CA LEU A 83 -4.34 -4.44 28.18
C LEU A 83 -5.84 -4.70 28.19
N PHE A 84 -6.27 -5.57 29.10
CA PHE A 84 -7.67 -5.84 29.37
C PHE A 84 -8.13 -4.92 30.51
N SER A 85 -8.67 -3.76 30.15
CA SER A 85 -9.09 -2.73 31.12
C SER A 85 -10.30 -3.18 31.94
N SER A 86 -10.26 -2.99 33.25
CA SER A 86 -11.41 -3.21 34.14
C SER A 86 -12.39 -2.03 34.19
N ASN A 87 -12.10 -0.92 33.49
CA ASN A 87 -12.95 0.27 33.50
C ASN A 87 -14.21 0.08 32.64
N ALA A 88 -15.38 0.31 33.21
CA ALA A 88 -16.64 0.34 32.47
C ALA A 88 -16.80 1.70 31.77
N LEU A 89 -16.40 1.76 30.49
CA LEU A 89 -16.40 2.97 29.66
C LEU A 89 -17.26 2.77 28.41
N ASN A 90 -17.78 3.87 27.84
CA ASN A 90 -18.30 3.82 26.46
C ASN A 90 -17.14 3.76 25.44
N TRP A 91 -17.45 3.50 24.17
CA TRP A 91 -16.41 3.32 23.14
C TRP A 91 -15.46 4.52 23.04
N THR A 92 -15.99 5.75 23.01
CA THR A 92 -15.20 6.98 22.90
C THR A 92 -14.27 7.16 24.11
N GLN A 93 -14.79 6.95 25.32
CA GLN A 93 -14.00 7.01 26.55
C GLN A 93 -12.94 5.90 26.61
N ALA A 94 -13.25 4.70 26.12
CA ALA A 94 -12.29 3.61 26.04
C ALA A 94 -11.16 3.94 25.05
N GLN A 95 -11.49 4.55 23.91
CA GLN A 95 -10.50 5.03 22.95
C GLN A 95 -9.57 6.07 23.57
N ASP A 96 -10.12 7.05 24.29
CA ASP A 96 -9.32 8.08 24.95
C ASP A 96 -8.47 7.50 26.09
N TYR A 97 -9.01 6.55 26.86
CA TYR A 97 -8.24 5.81 27.86
C TYR A 97 -7.05 5.08 27.23
N CYS A 98 -7.23 4.35 26.12
CA CYS A 98 -6.12 3.73 25.39
C CYS A 98 -5.05 4.75 24.99
N LYS A 99 -5.44 5.94 24.50
CA LYS A 99 -4.50 7.02 24.17
C LYS A 99 -3.69 7.47 25.40
N THR A 100 -4.32 7.62 26.57
CA THR A 100 -3.58 7.95 27.83
C THR A 100 -2.58 6.87 28.23
N GLN A 101 -2.75 5.64 27.74
CA GLN A 101 -1.85 4.52 27.97
C GLN A 101 -0.79 4.36 26.86
N ASN A 102 -0.69 5.31 25.92
CA ASN A 102 0.11 5.24 24.71
C ASN A 102 -0.22 4.00 23.86
N ALA A 103 -1.50 3.68 23.75
CA ALA A 103 -2.02 2.53 23.02
C ALA A 103 -3.24 2.90 22.17
N LEU A 104 -3.73 1.92 21.41
CA LEU A 104 -4.94 2.01 20.61
C LEU A 104 -5.91 0.92 21.06
N LEU A 105 -7.22 1.13 20.81
CA LEU A 105 -8.18 0.04 20.90
C LEU A 105 -7.79 -1.06 19.90
N LEU A 106 -8.03 -2.31 20.30
CA LEU A 106 -7.57 -3.48 19.57
C LEU A 106 -8.12 -3.54 18.14
N LYS A 107 -7.23 -3.63 17.14
CA LYS A 107 -7.57 -4.09 15.80
C LYS A 107 -7.34 -5.60 15.73
N ILE A 108 -8.40 -6.36 15.48
CA ILE A 108 -8.32 -7.82 15.38
C ILE A 108 -7.71 -8.18 14.03
N GLN A 109 -6.70 -9.04 14.03
CA GLN A 109 -6.10 -9.62 12.85
C GLN A 109 -6.85 -10.90 12.44
N ASP A 110 -6.71 -11.29 11.17
CA ASP A 110 -7.21 -12.58 10.71
C ASP A 110 -6.22 -13.70 11.07
N ASP A 111 -6.07 -13.96 12.37
CA ASP A 111 -5.25 -15.04 12.93
C ASP A 111 -6.05 -15.81 13.99
N ASP A 112 -6.33 -17.09 13.73
CA ASP A 112 -7.07 -17.97 14.63
C ASP A 112 -6.38 -18.13 16.00
N ARG A 113 -5.05 -18.02 16.04
CA ARG A 113 -4.29 -18.10 17.30
C ARG A 113 -4.49 -16.83 18.14
N GLU A 114 -4.60 -15.66 17.49
CA GLU A 114 -4.93 -14.40 18.18
C GLU A 114 -6.36 -14.49 18.75
N TRP A 115 -7.31 -15.01 17.96
CA TRP A 115 -8.67 -15.25 18.43
C TRP A 115 -8.75 -16.15 19.67
N ALA A 116 -7.99 -17.26 19.69
CA ALA A 116 -7.92 -18.13 20.85
C ALA A 116 -7.33 -17.42 22.08
N PHE A 117 -6.27 -16.62 21.90
CA PHE A 117 -5.67 -15.81 22.96
C PHE A 117 -6.66 -14.79 23.52
N LEU A 118 -7.38 -14.07 22.66
CA LEU A 118 -8.38 -13.09 23.07
C LEU A 118 -9.53 -13.75 23.83
N ASN A 119 -10.07 -14.86 23.34
CA ASN A 119 -11.15 -15.59 24.00
C ASN A 119 -10.75 -16.08 25.40
N HIS A 120 -9.52 -16.57 25.57
CA HIS A 120 -9.01 -17.02 26.87
C HIS A 120 -9.01 -15.92 27.93
N HIS A 121 -8.70 -14.67 27.55
CA HIS A 121 -8.56 -13.55 28.48
C HIS A 121 -9.82 -12.72 28.65
N THR A 122 -10.74 -12.78 27.68
CA THR A 122 -11.93 -11.92 27.68
C THR A 122 -13.16 -12.62 28.26
N ILE A 123 -13.38 -13.91 27.98
CA ILE A 123 -14.56 -14.64 28.43
C ILE A 123 -14.59 -14.75 29.97
N PRO A 124 -15.73 -14.46 30.63
CA PRO A 124 -17.07 -14.21 30.08
C PRO A 124 -17.43 -12.73 29.84
N THR A 125 -16.45 -11.83 29.93
CA THR A 125 -16.64 -10.38 29.83
C THR A 125 -16.51 -9.89 28.38
N SER A 126 -17.21 -8.80 28.05
CA SER A 126 -17.10 -8.14 26.75
C SER A 126 -16.24 -6.87 26.84
N TYR A 127 -15.44 -6.61 25.81
CA TYR A 127 -14.52 -5.48 25.73
C TYR A 127 -14.73 -4.70 24.44
N TRP A 128 -14.47 -3.39 24.48
CA TRP A 128 -14.43 -2.57 23.27
C TRP A 128 -13.21 -2.91 22.42
N VAL A 129 -13.43 -3.02 21.12
CA VAL A 129 -12.38 -3.11 20.09
C VAL A 129 -12.34 -1.84 19.26
N GLY A 130 -11.30 -1.70 18.45
CA GLY A 130 -11.05 -0.50 17.65
C GLY A 130 -11.94 -0.32 16.42
N LEU A 131 -13.01 -1.11 16.30
CA LEU A 131 -13.95 -1.04 15.19
C LEU A 131 -15.07 -0.04 15.51
N THR A 132 -15.30 0.94 14.63
CA THR A 132 -16.34 1.98 14.81
C THR A 132 -16.87 2.47 13.46
N ASP A 133 -18.12 2.90 13.42
CA ASP A 133 -18.75 3.59 12.29
C ASP A 133 -19.04 5.08 12.58
N GLN A 134 -18.82 5.54 13.83
CA GLN A 134 -19.24 6.85 14.34
C GLN A 134 -18.67 8.07 13.60
N THR A 135 -17.61 7.91 12.80
CA THR A 135 -16.90 9.02 12.16
C THR A 135 -17.23 9.19 10.68
N THR A 136 -17.58 8.10 9.99
CA THR A 136 -17.73 8.10 8.52
C THR A 136 -19.00 7.41 8.03
N ASP A 137 -19.91 7.02 8.94
CA ASP A 137 -21.07 6.16 8.65
C ASP A 137 -20.68 4.85 7.93
N GLN A 138 -19.43 4.44 8.12
CA GLN A 138 -18.81 3.26 7.52
C GLN A 138 -17.90 2.64 8.57
N TRP A 139 -17.99 1.31 8.72
CA TRP A 139 -17.15 0.56 9.65
C TRP A 139 -15.66 0.69 9.30
N ARG A 140 -14.88 1.22 10.24
CA ARG A 140 -13.44 1.42 10.15
C ARG A 140 -12.75 1.06 11.45
N TRP A 141 -11.51 0.61 11.34
CA TRP A 141 -10.62 0.44 12.47
C TRP A 141 -10.06 1.81 12.92
N VAL A 142 -9.54 1.88 14.15
CA VAL A 142 -8.90 3.09 14.72
C VAL A 142 -7.69 3.61 13.93
N ASP A 143 -7.14 2.83 13.02
CA ASP A 143 -6.07 3.22 12.07
C ASP A 143 -6.63 3.73 10.72
N ASN A 144 -7.94 3.99 10.64
CA ASN A 144 -8.72 4.37 9.45
C ASN A 144 -8.82 3.31 8.35
N THR A 145 -8.30 2.09 8.57
CA THR A 145 -8.47 1.02 7.59
C THR A 145 -9.95 0.59 7.51
N PRO A 146 -10.52 0.44 6.30
CA PRO A 146 -11.87 -0.06 6.13
C PRO A 146 -12.02 -1.46 6.73
N TYR A 147 -13.18 -1.72 7.34
CA TYR A 147 -13.51 -3.08 7.73
C TYR A 147 -13.89 -3.91 6.50
N THR A 148 -13.22 -5.05 6.32
CA THR A 148 -13.53 -6.02 5.27
C THR A 148 -14.10 -7.28 5.91
N MET A 149 -15.33 -7.64 5.53
CA MET A 149 -15.97 -8.90 5.92
C MET A 149 -15.28 -10.07 5.20
N ASN A 150 -14.17 -10.54 5.74
CA ASN A 150 -13.44 -11.69 5.19
C ASN A 150 -13.76 -12.94 6.02
N LYS A 151 -15.01 -13.38 6.01
CA LYS A 151 -15.45 -14.72 6.43
C LYS A 151 -16.93 -14.87 6.08
N ALA A 152 -17.21 -15.75 5.11
CA ALA A 152 -18.53 -16.33 4.87
C ALA A 152 -18.59 -17.70 5.56
#